data_AF-A0A536N012-F1
#
_entry.id   AF-A0A536N012-F1
#
_cell.length_a   1.000
_cell.length_b   1.000
_cell.length_c   1.000
_cell.angle_alpha   90.00
_cell.angle_beta   90.00
_cell.angle_gamma   90.00
#
_symmetry.space_group_name_H-M   'P 1'
#
loop_
_entity.id
_entity.type
_entity.pdbx_description
1 polymer ?
#
loop_
_entity_poly.entity_id
_entity_poly.type
_entity_poly.pdbx_seq_one_letter_code
_entity_poly.pdbx_strand_id
1 'polypeptide(L)'
;MAHDAVLDLIIESESRRAHDLKLAETGATGDGLKEFTDVIKQDIAAGKIIEKTYSFDKVGLNLFLPKFSSQASRLVGVTLTGTSTFITRDASGNVLSQSTTPYSKSWGLDTSSSASHLVIVNNYTDLAPAP
;
A
#
# COMPACT_ATOMS: atom_id res chain seq x y z
N MET A 1 3.51 -3.18 -12.74
CA MET A 1 4.19 -1.86 -12.77
C MET A 1 4.66 -1.59 -11.35
N ALA A 2 5.80 -0.91 -11.19
CA ALA A 2 6.31 -0.62 -9.86
C ALA A 2 5.59 0.62 -9.32
N HIS A 3 5.18 0.59 -8.06
CA HIS A 3 4.39 1.66 -7.47
C HIS A 3 5.04 2.23 -6.21
N ASP A 4 4.70 3.48 -5.90
CA ASP A 4 5.23 4.21 -4.75
C ASP A 4 4.38 3.91 -3.53
N ALA A 5 4.88 3.05 -2.63
CA ALA A 5 4.14 2.59 -1.45
C ALA A 5 3.42 3.71 -0.68
N VAL A 6 4.11 4.85 -0.49
CA VAL A 6 3.54 6.01 0.21
C VAL A 6 2.45 6.67 -0.62
N LEU A 7 2.69 6.87 -1.92
CA LEU A 7 1.71 7.47 -2.83
C LEU A 7 0.48 6.58 -2.94
N ASP A 8 0.64 5.28 -3.16
CA ASP A 8 -0.49 4.36 -3.39
C ASP A 8 -1.37 4.21 -2.16
N LEU A 9 -0.79 4.10 -0.95
CA LEU A 9 -1.57 3.98 0.27
C LEU A 9 -2.35 5.25 0.59
N ILE A 10 -1.77 6.42 0.27
CA ILE A 10 -2.44 7.71 0.41
C ILE A 10 -3.55 7.85 -0.64
N ILE A 11 -3.26 7.55 -1.91
CA ILE A 11 -4.23 7.61 -3.01
C ILE A 11 -5.38 6.63 -2.74
N GLU A 12 -5.08 5.43 -2.23
CA GLU A 12 -6.08 4.45 -1.80
C GLU A 12 -7.03 5.04 -0.77
N SER A 13 -6.47 5.56 0.32
CA SER A 13 -7.25 6.14 1.41
C SER A 13 -8.06 7.36 0.95
N GLU A 14 -7.45 8.26 0.17
CA GLU A 14 -8.10 9.49 -0.28
C GLU A 14 -9.20 9.23 -1.32
N SER A 15 -8.98 8.33 -2.29
CA SER A 15 -10.01 7.94 -3.25
C SER A 15 -11.22 7.31 -2.57
N ARG A 16 -11.00 6.47 -1.55
CA ARG A 16 -12.11 5.87 -0.79
C ARG A 16 -12.84 6.90 0.07
N ARG A 17 -12.09 7.78 0.74
CA ARG A 17 -12.67 8.84 1.57
C ARG A 17 -13.50 9.83 0.74
N ALA A 18 -13.02 10.19 -0.44
CA ALA A 18 -13.65 11.16 -1.35
C ALA A 18 -14.63 10.52 -2.35
N HIS A 19 -14.77 9.19 -2.35
CA HIS A 19 -15.52 8.45 -3.37
C HIS A 19 -15.06 8.75 -4.81
N ASP A 20 -13.78 9.07 -4.98
CA ASP A 20 -13.20 9.52 -6.23
C ASP A 20 -12.59 8.35 -7.02
N LEU A 21 -13.39 7.81 -7.94
CA LEU A 21 -12.98 6.75 -8.87
C LEU A 21 -11.87 7.20 -9.83
N LYS A 22 -11.77 8.51 -10.12
CA LYS A 22 -10.79 9.04 -11.06
C LYS A 22 -9.42 9.16 -10.39
N LEU A 23 -9.39 9.57 -9.12
CA LEU A 23 -8.17 9.57 -8.33
C LEU A 23 -7.59 8.15 -8.19
N ALA A 24 -8.43 7.11 -8.14
CA ALA A 24 -7.98 5.72 -8.07
C ALA A 24 -7.14 5.28 -9.28
N GLU A 25 -7.41 5.84 -10.47
CA GLU A 25 -6.65 5.59 -11.71
C GLU A 25 -5.19 6.06 -11.61
N THR A 26 -4.87 6.94 -10.67
CA THR A 26 -3.50 7.42 -10.44
C THR A 26 -2.69 6.52 -9.52
N GLY A 27 -3.36 5.68 -8.71
CA GLY A 27 -2.72 4.74 -7.79
C GLY A 27 -2.67 3.30 -8.29
N ALA A 28 -3.51 2.92 -9.26
CA ALA A 28 -3.57 1.56 -9.79
C ALA A 28 -3.89 1.50 -11.28
N THR A 29 -3.49 0.41 -11.94
CA THR A 29 -3.81 0.13 -13.35
C THR A 29 -4.23 -1.33 -13.54
N GLY A 30 -4.82 -1.66 -14.69
CA GLY A 30 -5.21 -3.03 -15.04
C GLY A 30 -6.19 -3.65 -14.03
N ASP A 31 -5.95 -4.91 -13.67
CA ASP A 31 -6.81 -5.67 -12.74
C ASP A 31 -6.84 -5.04 -11.34
N GLY A 32 -5.71 -4.49 -10.88
CA GLY A 32 -5.64 -3.79 -9.60
C GLY A 32 -6.52 -2.54 -9.55
N LEU A 33 -6.64 -1.81 -10.66
CA LEU A 33 -7.56 -0.67 -10.76
C LEU A 33 -9.03 -1.11 -10.68
N LYS A 34 -9.36 -2.25 -11.29
CA LYS A 34 -10.72 -2.79 -11.25
C LYS A 34 -11.10 -3.18 -9.82
N GLU A 35 -10.26 -3.93 -9.13
CA GLU A 35 -10.49 -4.30 -7.72
C GLU A 35 -10.65 -3.05 -6.85
N PHE A 36 -9.76 -2.07 -7.03
CA PHE A 36 -9.79 -0.85 -6.23
C PHE A 36 -11.04 0.01 -6.49
N THR A 37 -11.42 0.21 -7.75
CA THR A 37 -12.64 0.96 -8.10
C THR A 37 -13.93 0.23 -7.72
N ASP A 38 -13.94 -1.10 -7.72
CA ASP A 38 -15.10 -1.88 -7.28
C ASP A 38 -15.34 -1.72 -5.77
N VAL A 39 -14.27 -1.67 -4.96
CA VAL A 39 -14.39 -1.38 -3.51
C VAL A 39 -14.96 0.02 -3.27
N ILE A 40 -14.49 1.03 -3.99
CA ILE A 40 -15.03 2.41 -3.86
C ILE A 40 -16.52 2.45 -4.24
N LYS A 41 -16.92 1.75 -5.31
CA LYS A 41 -18.34 1.68 -5.72
C LYS A 41 -19.22 1.02 -4.65
N GLN A 42 -18.72 0.00 -3.95
CA GLN A 42 -19.42 -0.62 -2.84
C GLN A 42 -19.60 0.37 -1.68
N ASP A 43 -18.57 1.14 -1.34
CA ASP A 43 -18.63 2.16 -0.29
C ASP A 43 -19.68 3.24 -0.61
N ILE A 44 -19.71 3.72 -1.87
CA ILE A 44 -20.71 4.68 -2.38
C ILE A 44 -22.12 4.09 -2.25
N ALA A 45 -22.33 2.87 -2.76
CA ALA A 45 -23.64 2.21 -2.73
C ALA A 45 -24.16 2.01 -1.30
N ALA A 46 -23.26 1.78 -0.35
CA ALA A 46 -23.58 1.66 1.07
C ALA A 46 -23.74 3.00 1.80
N GLY A 47 -23.47 4.14 1.14
CA GLY A 47 -23.54 5.48 1.75
C GLY A 47 -22.51 5.69 2.87
N LYS A 48 -21.35 5.04 2.77
CA LYS A 48 -20.32 5.01 3.82
C LYS A 48 -19.05 5.70 3.36
N ILE A 49 -18.44 6.46 4.26
CA ILE A 49 -17.09 6.99 4.08
C ILE A 49 -16.13 6.01 4.76
N ILE A 50 -15.14 5.52 4.03
CA ILE A 50 -14.14 4.61 4.57
C ILE A 50 -12.78 5.31 4.62
N GLU A 51 -12.18 5.27 5.80
CA GLU A 51 -10.82 5.77 6.03
C GLU A 51 -9.93 4.61 6.44
N LYS A 52 -8.70 4.60 5.90
CA LYS A 52 -7.66 3.67 6.33
C LYS A 52 -6.40 4.44 6.65
N THR A 53 -6.12 4.61 7.94
CA THR A 53 -4.95 5.34 8.41
C THR A 53 -3.85 4.37 8.81
N TYR A 54 -2.61 4.71 8.47
CA TYR A 54 -1.43 3.96 8.85
C TYR A 54 -0.60 4.81 9.82
N SER A 55 -0.18 4.20 10.91
CA SER A 55 0.77 4.79 11.85
C SER A 55 1.95 3.84 11.97
N PHE A 56 3.15 4.33 11.69
CA PHE A 56 4.36 3.51 11.68
C PHE A 56 5.23 3.84 12.89
N ASP A 57 5.49 2.81 13.70
CA ASP A 57 6.43 2.89 14.81
C ASP A 57 7.87 2.71 14.31
N LYS A 58 8.04 1.97 13.20
CA LYS A 58 9.34 1.66 12.62
C LYS A 58 9.29 1.56 11.11
N VAL A 59 10.29 2.19 10.48
CA VAL A 59 10.64 2.00 9.08
C VAL A 59 12.05 1.42 9.02
N GLY A 60 12.20 0.27 8.36
CA GLY A 60 13.49 -0.40 8.17
C GLY A 60 13.86 -0.45 6.70
N LEU A 61 15.09 -0.06 6.37
CA LEU A 61 15.69 -0.32 5.05
C LEU A 61 16.63 -1.52 5.18
N ASN A 62 16.38 -2.55 4.38
CA ASN A 62 17.14 -3.78 4.37
C ASN A 62 18.04 -3.81 3.14
N LEU A 63 19.29 -4.24 3.33
CA LEU A 63 20.26 -4.41 2.25
C LEU A 63 20.68 -5.88 2.19
N PHE A 64 20.24 -6.58 1.15
CA PHE A 64 20.67 -7.95 0.91
C PHE A 64 21.87 -7.92 -0.03
N LEU A 65 23.04 -8.20 0.54
CA LEU A 65 24.29 -8.28 -0.20
C LEU A 65 24.48 -9.73 -0.68
N PRO A 66 24.66 -9.96 -1.99
CA PRO A 66 25.07 -11.28 -2.46
C PRO A 66 26.46 -11.61 -1.89
N LYS A 67 26.67 -12.88 -1.53
CA LYS A 67 27.93 -13.39 -0.97
C LYS A 67 29.16 -13.03 -1.82
N PHE A 68 28.95 -12.85 -3.12
CA PHE A 68 29.94 -12.36 -4.07
C PHE A 68 29.33 -11.20 -4.87
N SER A 69 29.87 -9.99 -4.70
CA SER A 69 29.39 -8.76 -5.35
C SER A 69 29.48 -8.77 -6.88
N SER A 70 30.15 -9.77 -7.46
CA SER A 70 30.26 -9.97 -8.92
C SER A 70 29.15 -10.84 -9.53
N GLN A 71 28.32 -11.50 -8.71
CA GLN A 71 27.36 -12.50 -9.19
C GLN A 71 25.91 -12.02 -9.25
N ALA A 72 25.55 -10.98 -8.51
CA ALA A 72 24.20 -10.42 -8.54
C ALA A 72 24.17 -8.95 -8.10
N SER A 73 23.14 -8.23 -8.53
CA SER A 73 22.86 -6.88 -8.06
C SER A 73 22.48 -6.90 -6.58
N ARG A 74 22.79 -5.79 -5.90
CA ARG A 74 22.38 -5.54 -4.52
C ARG A 74 20.86 -5.38 -4.45
N LEU A 75 20.20 -6.14 -3.58
CA LEU A 75 18.76 -6.01 -3.37
C LEU A 75 18.49 -5.10 -2.17
N VAL A 76 17.62 -4.11 -2.35
CA VAL A 76 17.15 -3.24 -1.28
C VAL A 76 15.72 -3.65 -0.95
N GLY A 77 15.37 -3.69 0.34
CA GLY A 77 14.01 -3.88 0.79
C GLY A 77 13.59 -2.78 1.77
N VAL A 78 12.29 -2.59 1.91
CA VAL A 78 11.70 -1.76 2.96
C VAL A 78 10.74 -2.59 3.78
N THR A 79 10.80 -2.43 5.10
CA THR A 79 9.86 -3.03 6.05
C THR A 79 9.20 -1.91 6.85
N LEU A 80 7.88 -1.88 6.85
CA LEU A 80 7.07 -0.96 7.64
C LEU A 80 6.40 -1.75 8.77
N THR A 81 6.56 -1.28 10.00
CA THR A 81 5.93 -1.86 11.19
C THR A 81 5.18 -0.78 11.95
N GLY A 82 3.93 -1.09 12.34
CA GLY A 82 3.11 -0.21 13.16
C GLY A 82 1.67 -0.71 13.23
N THR A 83 0.71 0.17 12.95
CA THR A 83 -0.72 -0.14 12.98
C THR A 83 -1.46 0.41 11.76
N SER A 84 -2.51 -0.30 11.35
CA SER A 84 -3.51 0.17 10.40
C SER A 84 -4.82 0.32 11.13
N THR A 85 -5.48 1.47 11.01
CA THR A 85 -6.81 1.70 11.56
C THR A 85 -7.81 1.88 10.41
N PHE A 86 -8.83 1.02 10.40
CA PHE A 86 -9.93 1.06 9.45
C PHE A 86 -11.14 1.68 10.13
N ILE A 87 -11.67 2.77 9.57
CA ILE A 87 -12.80 3.51 10.12
C ILE A 87 -13.92 3.54 9.06
N THR A 88 -15.12 3.14 9.46
CA THR A 88 -16.34 3.35 8.68
C THR A 88 -17.13 4.49 9.29
N ARG A 89 -17.49 5.47 8.48
CA ARG A 89 -18.34 6.59 8.87
C ARG A 89 -19.62 6.62 8.03
N ASP A 90 -20.66 7.23 8.59
CA ASP A 90 -21.84 7.61 7.81
C ASP A 90 -21.55 8.82 6.90
N ALA A 91 -22.51 9.18 6.05
CA ALA A 91 -22.39 10.33 5.15
C ALA A 91 -22.26 11.69 5.87
N SER A 92 -22.56 11.76 7.17
CA SER A 92 -22.38 12.95 8.01
C SER A 92 -21.03 12.98 8.72
N GLY A 93 -20.19 11.95 8.53
CA GLY A 93 -18.86 11.83 9.13
C GLY A 93 -18.83 11.18 10.52
N ASN A 94 -19.98 10.72 11.05
CA ASN A 94 -20.02 10.05 12.34
C ASN A 94 -19.42 8.65 12.21
N VAL A 95 -18.60 8.24 13.18
CA VAL A 95 -18.00 6.90 13.20
C VAL A 95 -19.09 5.86 13.47
N LEU A 96 -19.27 4.93 12.54
CA LEU A 96 -20.12 3.75 12.68
C LEU A 96 -19.33 2.56 13.23
N SER A 97 -18.09 2.38 12.78
CA SER A 97 -17.20 1.36 13.28
C SER A 97 -15.73 1.74 13.11
N GLN A 98 -14.89 1.19 13.97
CA GLN A 98 -13.44 1.37 13.90
C GLN A 98 -12.76 0.08 14.35
N SER A 99 -11.72 -0.32 13.63
CA SER A 99 -10.87 -1.45 14.00
C SER A 99 -9.42 -1.10 13.73
N THR A 100 -8.55 -1.39 14.71
CA THR A 100 -7.11 -1.19 14.59
C THR A 100 -6.41 -2.54 14.63
N THR A 101 -5.55 -2.79 13.67
CA THR A 101 -4.77 -4.03 13.57
C THR A 101 -3.28 -3.73 13.48
N PRO A 102 -2.41 -4.62 14.01
CA PRO A 102 -0.98 -4.53 13.75
C PRO A 102 -0.71 -4.56 12.25
N TYR A 103 0.23 -3.73 11.82
CA TYR A 103 0.69 -3.64 10.45
C TYR A 103 2.16 -4.02 10.39
N SER A 104 2.50 -5.01 9.58
CA SER A 104 3.88 -5.38 9.31
C SER A 104 3.98 -5.88 7.88
N LYS A 105 4.50 -5.05 6.97
CA LYS A 105 4.65 -5.38 5.56
C LYS A 105 6.07 -5.09 5.07
N SER A 106 6.57 -5.94 4.18
CA SER A 106 7.92 -5.86 3.63
C SER A 106 7.90 -6.03 2.11
N TRP A 107 8.67 -5.20 1.41
CA TRP A 107 8.73 -5.19 -0.04
C TRP A 107 10.17 -5.08 -0.55
N GLY A 108 10.38 -5.57 -1.76
CA GLY A 108 11.61 -5.36 -2.53
C GLY A 108 11.51 -4.05 -3.29
N LEU A 109 12.60 -3.28 -3.23
CA LEU A 109 12.76 -2.01 -3.91
C LEU A 109 13.70 -2.17 -5.09
N ASP A 110 13.37 -1.54 -6.21
CA ASP A 110 14.25 -1.44 -7.37
C ASP A 110 14.23 -0.03 -7.96
N THR A 111 15.27 0.29 -8.73
CA THR A 111 15.29 1.51 -9.53
C THR A 111 14.33 1.32 -10.70
N SER A 112 13.27 2.11 -10.72
CA SER A 112 12.57 2.36 -11.99
C SER A 112 13.53 3.15 -12.89
N SER A 113 13.65 2.78 -14.16
CA SER A 113 14.58 3.41 -15.12
C SER A 113 14.30 4.91 -15.36
N SER A 114 13.20 5.44 -14.81
CA SER A 114 12.79 6.84 -14.93
C SER A 114 12.58 7.58 -13.60
N ALA A 115 12.77 6.92 -12.45
CA ALA A 115 12.49 7.53 -11.14
C ALA A 115 13.76 8.05 -10.45
N SER A 116 13.66 9.21 -9.79
CA SER A 116 14.67 9.74 -8.88
C SER A 116 14.75 9.00 -7.54
N HIS A 117 13.97 7.93 -7.38
CA HIS A 117 13.78 7.16 -6.16
C HIS A 117 13.51 5.68 -6.48
N LEU A 118 13.57 4.82 -5.45
CA LEU A 118 13.27 3.40 -5.57
C LEU A 118 11.77 3.14 -5.41
N VAL A 119 11.23 2.21 -6.21
CA VAL A 119 9.82 1.82 -6.27
C VAL A 119 9.64 0.36 -5.82
N ILE A 120 8.44 -0.01 -5.37
CA ILE A 120 8.14 -1.41 -5.01
C ILE A 120 8.09 -2.27 -6.27
N VAL A 121 8.87 -3.34 -6.30
CA VAL A 121 8.84 -4.35 -7.38
C VAL A 121 8.38 -5.73 -6.93
N ASN A 122 8.49 -6.04 -5.64
CA ASN A 122 8.12 -7.34 -5.07
C ASN A 122 7.42 -7.17 -3.72
N ASN A 123 6.35 -7.92 -3.47
CA ASN A 123 5.73 -8.03 -2.15
C ASN A 123 6.22 -9.31 -1.45
N TYR A 124 6.83 -9.16 -0.28
CA TYR A 124 7.35 -10.28 0.52
C TYR A 124 6.45 -10.64 1.70
N THR A 125 5.42 -9.84 1.97
CA THR A 125 4.65 -9.94 3.22
C THR A 125 3.81 -11.22 3.33
N ASP A 126 3.62 -11.91 2.21
CA ASP A 126 2.79 -13.11 2.13
C ASP A 126 3.59 -14.29 1.54
N LEU A 127 4.93 -14.18 1.48
CA LEU A 127 5.79 -15.31 1.12
C LEU A 127 6.10 -16.14 2.36
N ALA A 128 5.57 -17.37 2.39
CA ALA A 128 6.05 -18.37 3.33
C ALA A 128 7.51 -18.73 2.98
N PRO A 129 8.40 -18.96 3.96
CA PRO A 129 9.72 -19.53 3.68
C PRO A 129 9.56 -20.81 2.84
N ALA A 130 10.40 -20.96 1.80
CA ALA A 130 10.50 -22.25 1.14
C ALA A 130 10.94 -23.31 2.18
N PRO A 131 10.34 -24.51 2.17
CA PRO A 131 10.59 -25.57 3.14
C PRO A 131 12.06 -26.00 3.18
#